data_AF-A0A0K1PY29-F1
#
_entry.id   AF-A0A0K1PY29-F1
#
_cell.length_a   1.000
_cell.length_b   1.000
_cell.length_c   1.000
_cell.angle_alpha   90.00
_cell.angle_beta   90.00
_cell.angle_gamma   90.00
#
_symmetry.space_group_name_H-M   'P 1'
#
loop_
_entity.id
_entity.type
_entity.pdbx_description
1 polymer ?
#
loop_
_entity_poly.entity_id
_entity_poly.type
_entity_poly.pdbx_seq_one_letter_code
_entity_poly.pdbx_strand_id
1 'polypeptide(L)'
;MEAATTTRIATVAGVSVGTLYQYFSHRDAILDALQEREFSRALEMMGGVLSHDNLTLAPRETVTAVVRGLAKLYSESPALHRVLTVEGLRVMKSDQVEAFDIRVIAIIRHFLNASRTAIRRPNVEAAAFVIFQAVRAVMLGQLLERPVGLDAETLTNEVVDLIMRYLVEDAVIEPAPVAAAKVTRKAAKKTAKKKPS
;
A
#
# COMPACT_ATOMS: atom_id res chain seq x y z
N MET A 1 -18.44 -15.18 19.68
CA MET A 1 -17.01 -15.53 19.70
C MET A 1 -16.61 -15.66 21.15
N GLU A 2 -16.26 -16.85 21.64
CA GLU A 2 -15.64 -16.96 22.96
C GLU A 2 -14.38 -16.11 22.96
N ALA A 3 -14.33 -15.13 23.87
CA ALA A 3 -13.17 -14.26 24.05
C ALA A 3 -11.91 -15.11 24.19
N ALA A 4 -10.80 -14.70 23.57
CA ALA A 4 -9.52 -15.38 23.72
C ALA A 4 -9.04 -15.22 25.17
N THR A 5 -9.51 -16.05 26.09
CA THR A 5 -9.09 -16.01 27.49
C THR A 5 -7.66 -16.51 27.61
N THR A 6 -6.91 -15.98 28.58
CA THR A 6 -5.54 -16.39 28.91
C THR A 6 -5.46 -17.91 29.11
N THR A 7 -6.49 -18.50 29.72
CA THR A 7 -6.64 -19.96 29.87
C THR A 7 -6.67 -20.69 28.53
N ARG A 8 -7.50 -20.25 27.59
CA ARG A 8 -7.61 -20.91 26.28
C ARG A 8 -6.33 -20.75 25.46
N ILE A 9 -5.67 -19.59 25.55
CA ILE A 9 -4.37 -19.35 24.92
C ILE A 9 -3.32 -20.32 25.48
N ALA A 10 -3.25 -20.48 26.80
CA ALA A 10 -2.32 -21.42 27.44
C ALA A 10 -2.55 -22.86 26.98
N THR A 11 -3.81 -23.31 26.91
CA THR A 11 -4.17 -24.64 26.41
C THR A 11 -3.70 -24.86 24.97
N VAL A 12 -3.96 -23.90 24.06
CA VAL A 12 -3.54 -24.00 22.66
C VAL A 12 -2.01 -23.98 22.53
N ALA A 13 -1.32 -23.18 23.35
CA ALA A 13 0.13 -23.11 23.37
C ALA A 13 0.81 -24.31 24.06
N GLY A 14 0.05 -25.23 24.67
CA GLY A 14 0.60 -26.38 25.39
C GLY A 14 1.37 -26.01 26.67
N VAL A 15 1.11 -24.84 27.25
CA VAL A 15 1.78 -24.35 28.46
C VAL A 15 0.79 -24.23 29.61
N SER A 16 1.30 -24.19 30.85
CA SER A 16 0.45 -23.90 32.00
C SER A 16 -0.01 -22.43 31.98
N VAL A 17 -1.18 -22.15 32.55
CA VAL A 17 -1.67 -20.77 32.71
C VAL A 17 -0.68 -19.94 33.55
N GLY A 18 -0.05 -20.55 34.56
CA GLY A 18 0.99 -19.90 35.37
C GLY A 18 2.22 -19.51 34.56
N THR A 19 2.66 -20.36 33.62
CA THR A 19 3.75 -20.05 32.68
C THR A 19 3.38 -18.88 31.78
N LEU A 20 2.15 -18.84 31.28
CA LEU A 20 1.71 -17.73 30.44
C LEU A 20 1.71 -16.40 31.21
N TYR A 21 1.28 -16.41 32.48
CA TYR A 21 1.31 -15.21 33.34
C TYR A 21 2.71 -14.70 33.67
N GLN A 22 3.75 -15.55 33.60
CA GLN A 22 5.14 -15.11 33.78
C GLN A 22 5.62 -14.19 32.65
N TYR A 23 5.06 -14.36 31.44
CA TYR A 23 5.41 -13.54 30.28
C TYR A 23 4.37 -12.45 30.02
N PHE A 24 3.08 -12.71 30.30
CA PHE A 24 1.99 -11.80 30.01
C PHE A 24 1.04 -11.67 31.20
N SER A 25 1.05 -10.51 31.84
CA SER A 25 0.25 -10.22 33.04
C SER A 25 -1.27 -10.28 32.80
N HIS A 26 -1.73 -10.04 31.58
CA HIS A 26 -3.13 -10.15 31.17
C HIS A 26 -3.25 -10.41 29.66
N ARG A 27 -4.48 -10.69 29.20
CA ARG A 27 -4.79 -10.96 27.78
C ARG A 27 -4.29 -9.84 26.86
N ASP A 28 -4.51 -8.58 27.24
CA ASP A 28 -4.15 -7.45 26.36
C ASP A 28 -2.62 -7.34 26.17
N ALA A 29 -1.80 -7.72 27.16
CA ALA A 29 -0.35 -7.78 26.99
C ALA A 29 0.08 -8.78 25.90
N ILE A 30 -0.71 -9.84 25.67
CA ILE A 30 -0.49 -10.79 24.56
C ILE A 30 -0.83 -10.11 23.23
N LEU A 31 -1.94 -9.36 23.18
CA LEU A 31 -2.35 -8.64 21.98
C LEU A 31 -1.35 -7.55 21.60
N ASP A 32 -0.84 -6.80 22.59
CA ASP A 32 0.19 -5.78 22.39
C ASP A 32 1.48 -6.38 21.82
N ALA A 33 1.95 -7.49 22.40
CA ALA A 33 3.15 -8.18 21.89
C ALA A 33 2.95 -8.74 20.48
N LEU A 34 1.75 -9.26 20.17
CA LEU A 34 1.41 -9.68 18.81
C LEU A 34 1.36 -8.49 17.84
N GLN A 35 0.79 -7.37 18.27
CA GLN A 35 0.72 -6.14 17.47
C GLN A 35 2.11 -5.59 17.16
N GLU A 36 2.99 -5.50 18.16
CA GLU A 36 4.38 -5.07 18.02
C GLU A 36 5.16 -5.99 17.07
N ARG A 37 4.94 -7.31 17.17
CA ARG A 37 5.53 -8.27 16.24
C ARG A 37 5.08 -8.01 14.81
N GLU A 38 3.77 -7.86 14.56
CA GLU A 38 3.27 -7.62 13.20
C GLU A 38 3.73 -6.26 12.65
N PHE A 39 3.83 -5.22 13.48
CA PHE A 39 4.44 -3.94 13.11
C PHE A 39 5.90 -4.08 12.73
N SER A 40 6.68 -4.84 13.49
CA SER A 40 8.10 -5.08 13.21
C SER A 40 8.28 -5.79 11.88
N ARG A 41 7.50 -6.85 11.62
CA ARG A 41 7.50 -7.57 10.34
C ARG A 41 7.16 -6.67 9.15
N ALA A 42 6.16 -5.80 9.30
CA ALA A 42 5.78 -4.85 8.26
C ALA A 42 6.88 -3.81 8.00
N LEU A 43 7.49 -3.25 9.05
CA LEU A 43 8.60 -2.30 8.93
C LEU A 43 9.84 -2.94 8.30
N GLU A 44 10.22 -4.16 8.69
CA GLU A 44 11.34 -4.89 8.10
C GLU A 44 11.12 -5.16 6.61
N MET A 45 9.93 -5.64 6.24
CA MET A 45 9.57 -5.88 4.85
C MET A 45 9.61 -4.59 4.03
N MET A 46 8.98 -3.51 4.52
CA MET A 46 8.99 -2.21 3.85
C MET A 46 10.40 -1.64 3.74
N GLY A 47 11.23 -1.76 4.79
CA GLY A 47 12.61 -1.30 4.80
C GLY A 47 13.50 -2.06 3.81
N GLY A 48 13.24 -3.35 3.59
CA GLY A 48 13.91 -4.16 2.58
C GLY A 48 13.55 -3.73 1.15
N VAL A 49 12.27 -3.48 0.87
CA VAL A 49 11.81 -3.04 -0.46
C VAL A 49 12.20 -1.59 -0.74
N LEU A 50 12.02 -0.69 0.23
CA LEU A 50 12.30 0.74 0.13
C LEU A 50 13.72 1.09 0.60
N SER A 51 14.67 0.20 0.34
CA SER A 51 16.09 0.38 0.66
C SER A 51 16.81 1.23 -0.39
N HIS A 52 18.03 1.69 -0.04
CA HIS A 52 18.88 2.42 -0.99
C HIS A 52 19.28 1.59 -2.21
N ASP A 53 19.41 0.27 -2.03
CA ASP A 53 19.80 -0.66 -3.11
C ASP A 53 18.74 -0.76 -4.20
N ASN A 54 17.49 -0.40 -3.90
CA ASN A 54 16.34 -0.50 -4.79
C ASN A 54 15.93 0.84 -5.42
N LEU A 55 16.72 1.92 -5.25
CA LEU A 55 16.40 3.25 -5.80
C LEU A 55 16.35 3.30 -7.33
N THR A 56 16.95 2.33 -8.01
CA THR A 56 16.99 2.21 -9.47
C THR A 56 15.84 1.39 -10.06
N LEU A 57 15.04 0.71 -9.22
CA LEU A 57 13.88 -0.04 -9.67
C LEU A 57 12.84 0.91 -10.29
N ALA A 58 12.08 0.40 -11.26
CA ALA A 58 11.01 1.19 -11.85
C ALA A 58 9.95 1.51 -10.77
N PRO A 59 9.35 2.73 -10.74
CA PRO A 59 8.43 3.12 -9.68
C PRO A 59 7.26 2.15 -9.49
N ARG A 60 6.73 1.62 -10.60
CA ARG A 60 5.64 0.63 -10.58
C ARG A 60 6.09 -0.69 -9.94
N GLU A 61 7.33 -1.13 -10.18
CA GLU A 61 7.87 -2.36 -9.59
C GLU A 61 8.01 -2.20 -8.08
N THR A 62 8.56 -1.06 -7.62
CA THR A 62 8.69 -0.77 -6.18
C THR A 62 7.34 -0.73 -5.48
N VAL A 63 6.37 0.02 -6.01
CA VAL A 63 5.01 0.10 -5.43
C VAL A 63 4.36 -1.29 -5.42
N THR A 64 4.49 -2.06 -6.51
CA THR A 64 3.97 -3.43 -6.58
C THR A 64 4.60 -4.33 -5.52
N ALA A 65 5.91 -4.26 -5.32
CA ALA A 65 6.62 -5.05 -4.32
C ALA A 65 6.16 -4.73 -2.89
N VAL A 66 5.98 -3.46 -2.55
CA VAL A 66 5.45 -3.05 -1.23
C VAL A 66 4.02 -3.56 -1.02
N VAL A 67 3.11 -3.30 -1.96
CA VAL A 67 1.69 -3.66 -1.80
C VAL A 67 1.52 -5.19 -1.74
N ARG A 68 2.20 -5.94 -2.61
CA ARG A 68 2.20 -7.41 -2.56
C ARG A 68 2.83 -7.95 -1.27
N GLY A 69 3.93 -7.35 -0.82
CA GLY A 69 4.58 -7.73 0.43
C GLY A 69 3.67 -7.57 1.64
N LEU A 70 2.96 -6.44 1.72
CA LEU A 70 1.94 -6.20 2.76
C LEU A 70 0.77 -7.19 2.63
N ALA A 71 0.23 -7.38 1.43
CA ALA A 71 -0.87 -8.31 1.19
C ALA A 71 -0.50 -9.74 1.61
N LYS A 72 0.75 -10.16 1.34
CA LYS A 72 1.28 -11.45 1.76
C LYS A 72 1.39 -11.56 3.28
N LEU A 73 1.97 -10.57 3.96
CA LEU A 73 2.05 -10.58 5.43
C LEU A 73 0.66 -10.71 6.07
N TYR A 74 -0.33 -10.00 5.54
CA TYR A 74 -1.70 -10.07 6.03
C TYR A 74 -2.37 -11.43 5.78
N SER A 75 -2.08 -12.07 4.63
CA SER A 75 -2.69 -13.34 4.26
C SER A 75 -2.15 -14.54 5.04
N GLU A 76 -0.95 -14.43 5.63
CA GLU A 76 -0.36 -15.47 6.48
C GLU A 76 -1.08 -15.64 7.81
N SER A 77 -1.76 -14.61 8.32
CA SER A 77 -2.52 -14.69 9.58
C SER A 77 -3.80 -13.83 9.58
N PRO A 78 -4.78 -14.09 8.70
CA PRO A 78 -5.95 -13.21 8.53
C PRO A 78 -6.81 -13.10 9.78
N ALA A 79 -6.93 -14.20 10.54
CA ALA A 79 -7.67 -14.22 11.79
C ALA A 79 -7.00 -13.35 12.87
N LEU A 80 -5.66 -13.36 12.94
CA LEU A 80 -4.90 -12.52 13.86
C LEU A 80 -5.10 -11.05 13.51
N HIS A 81 -4.87 -10.66 12.25
CA HIS A 81 -5.04 -9.27 11.82
C HIS A 81 -6.47 -8.78 12.06
N ARG A 82 -7.49 -9.63 11.89
CA ARG A 82 -8.89 -9.27 12.21
C ARG A 82 -9.09 -9.02 13.70
N VAL A 83 -8.53 -9.86 14.57
CA VAL A 83 -8.60 -9.65 16.02
C VAL A 83 -7.88 -8.37 16.41
N LEU A 84 -6.63 -8.19 15.96
CA LEU A 84 -5.84 -6.99 16.21
C LEU A 84 -6.54 -5.73 15.71
N THR A 85 -7.20 -5.78 14.56
CA THR A 85 -8.01 -4.67 14.02
C THR A 85 -9.22 -4.37 14.91
N VAL A 86 -10.02 -5.38 15.24
CA VAL A 86 -11.26 -5.18 16.01
C VAL A 86 -10.97 -4.72 17.44
N GLU A 87 -9.94 -5.27 18.06
CA GLU A 87 -9.51 -4.90 19.42
C GLU A 87 -8.76 -3.56 19.40
N GLY A 88 -7.93 -3.31 18.39
CA GLY A 88 -7.25 -2.03 18.17
C GLY A 88 -8.21 -0.87 17.85
N LEU A 89 -9.38 -1.14 17.26
CA LEU A 89 -10.45 -0.16 17.11
C LEU A 89 -11.19 0.13 18.43
N ARG A 90 -11.18 -0.80 19.39
CA ARG A 90 -11.76 -0.59 20.74
C ARG A 90 -10.85 0.26 21.63
N VAL A 91 -9.55 0.22 21.40
CA VAL A 91 -8.55 1.03 22.11
C VAL A 91 -8.21 2.24 21.25
N MET A 92 -8.87 3.38 21.48
CA MET A 92 -8.56 4.62 20.73
C MET A 92 -7.05 4.90 20.75
N LYS A 93 -6.43 4.91 19.55
CA LYS A 93 -5.01 5.22 19.25
C LYS A 93 -4.04 4.94 20.40
N SER A 94 -3.60 3.69 20.55
CA SER A 94 -2.44 3.42 21.38
C SER A 94 -1.19 4.09 20.80
N ASP A 95 -0.30 4.57 21.66
CA ASP A 95 0.98 5.21 21.29
C ASP A 95 1.79 4.35 20.29
N GLN A 96 1.62 3.03 20.34
CA GLN A 96 2.26 2.09 19.43
C GLN A 96 1.77 2.21 17.98
N VAL A 97 0.46 2.39 17.76
CA VAL A 97 -0.10 2.56 16.41
C VAL A 97 0.38 3.87 15.82
N GLU A 98 0.39 4.95 16.62
CA GLU A 98 0.91 6.24 16.19
C GLU A 98 2.41 6.17 15.87
N ALA A 99 3.21 5.54 16.73
CA ALA A 99 4.63 5.34 16.48
C ALA A 99 4.90 4.52 15.20
N PHE A 100 4.07 3.50 14.95
CA PHE A 100 4.14 2.72 13.71
C PHE A 100 3.80 3.57 12.48
N ASP A 101 2.68 4.30 12.51
CA ASP A 101 2.26 5.20 11.43
C ASP A 101 3.38 6.21 11.08
N ILE A 102 3.97 6.85 12.10
CA ILE A 102 5.08 7.81 11.94
C ILE A 102 6.27 7.15 11.25
N ARG A 103 6.66 5.93 11.67
CA ARG A 103 7.80 5.21 11.08
C ARG A 103 7.54 4.83 9.63
N VAL A 104 6.35 4.32 9.31
CA VAL A 104 5.98 3.96 7.94
C VAL A 104 6.03 5.18 7.02
N ILE A 105 5.43 6.29 7.44
CA ILE A 105 5.44 7.54 6.68
C ILE A 105 6.88 8.04 6.48
N ALA A 106 7.72 7.96 7.51
CA ALA A 106 9.14 8.34 7.42
C ALA A 106 9.91 7.50 6.40
N ILE A 107 9.68 6.18 6.34
CA ILE A 107 10.30 5.28 5.35
C ILE A 107 9.87 5.68 3.93
N ILE A 108 8.57 5.86 3.71
CA ILE A 108 8.03 6.26 2.39
C ILE A 108 8.64 7.60 1.96
N ARG A 109 8.62 8.60 2.84
CA ARG A 109 9.19 9.92 2.59
C ARG A 109 10.67 9.84 2.23
N HIS A 110 11.46 9.10 3.01
CA HIS A 110 12.90 8.95 2.78
C HIS A 110 13.15 8.36 1.39
N PHE A 111 12.43 7.30 1.03
CA PHE A 111 12.54 6.67 -0.28
C PHE A 111 12.15 7.62 -1.42
N LEU A 112 11.02 8.33 -1.29
CA LEU A 112 10.56 9.29 -2.31
C LEU A 112 11.57 10.43 -2.54
N ASN A 113 12.19 10.95 -1.47
CA ASN A 113 13.21 11.99 -1.58
C ASN A 113 14.54 11.48 -2.17
N ALA A 114 14.90 10.22 -1.91
CA ALA A 114 16.11 9.61 -2.44
C ALA A 114 15.95 9.13 -3.89
N SER A 115 14.72 8.83 -4.32
CA SER A 115 14.43 8.38 -5.67
C SER A 115 14.60 9.52 -6.68
N ARG A 116 15.12 9.19 -7.87
CA ARG A 116 15.19 10.13 -9.01
C ARG A 116 13.90 10.20 -9.83
N THR A 117 12.84 9.55 -9.36
CA THR A 117 11.55 9.52 -10.03
C THR A 117 10.94 10.91 -10.05
N ALA A 118 10.41 11.34 -11.19
CA ALA A 118 9.63 12.56 -11.28
C ALA A 118 8.31 12.39 -10.54
N ILE A 119 8.18 13.05 -9.39
CA ILE A 119 7.01 13.00 -8.52
C ILE A 119 6.10 14.19 -8.81
N ARG A 120 4.85 13.92 -9.16
CA ARG A 120 3.77 14.89 -9.46
C ARG A 120 3.41 15.77 -8.26
N ARG A 121 3.69 15.31 -7.05
CA ARG A 121 3.27 15.95 -5.79
C ARG A 121 4.39 16.81 -5.20
N PRO A 122 4.19 18.13 -5.04
CA PRO A 122 5.25 19.01 -4.52
C PRO A 122 5.49 18.82 -3.01
N ASN A 123 4.45 18.42 -2.27
CA ASN A 123 4.57 18.14 -0.84
C ASN A 123 4.71 16.62 -0.61
N VAL A 124 5.95 16.17 -0.46
CA VAL A 124 6.29 14.74 -0.26
C VAL A 124 5.72 14.20 1.05
N GLU A 125 5.63 15.03 2.10
CA GLU A 125 5.03 14.61 3.38
C GLU A 125 3.55 14.28 3.22
N ALA A 126 2.80 15.19 2.59
CA ALA A 126 1.40 14.97 2.29
C ALA A 126 1.21 13.76 1.36
N ALA A 127 2.11 13.58 0.39
CA ALA A 127 2.09 12.43 -0.49
C ALA A 127 2.30 11.11 0.27
N ALA A 128 3.33 11.02 1.12
CA ALA A 128 3.63 9.85 1.94
C ALA A 128 2.45 9.49 2.87
N PHE A 129 1.88 10.48 3.54
CA PHE A 129 0.70 10.30 4.37
C PHE A 129 -0.49 9.76 3.56
N VAL A 130 -0.81 10.36 2.41
CA VAL A 130 -1.95 9.94 1.58
C VAL A 130 -1.78 8.51 1.05
N ILE A 131 -0.59 8.14 0.57
CA ILE A 131 -0.30 6.76 0.12
C ILE A 131 -0.53 5.78 1.27
N PHE A 132 0.06 6.08 2.43
CA PHE A 132 -0.07 5.23 3.61
C PHE A 132 -1.54 5.03 3.99
N GLN A 133 -2.33 6.12 4.02
CA GLN A 133 -3.75 6.04 4.33
C GLN A 133 -4.55 5.26 3.30
N ALA A 134 -4.26 5.43 2.00
CA ALA A 134 -4.94 4.71 0.94
C ALA A 134 -4.70 3.20 1.06
N VAL A 135 -3.43 2.77 1.22
CA VAL A 135 -3.08 1.36 1.41
C VAL A 135 -3.74 0.80 2.67
N ARG A 136 -3.64 1.52 3.80
CA ARG A 136 -4.22 1.10 5.07
C ARG A 136 -5.74 0.92 4.98
N ALA A 137 -6.44 1.88 4.38
CA ALA A 137 -7.89 1.82 4.23
C ALA A 137 -8.32 0.62 3.36
N VAL A 138 -7.61 0.35 2.27
CA VAL A 138 -7.93 -0.77 1.39
C VAL A 138 -7.68 -2.11 2.07
N MET A 139 -6.54 -2.27 2.77
CA MET A 139 -6.24 -3.48 3.53
C MET A 139 -7.30 -3.73 4.62
N LEU A 140 -7.70 -2.67 5.32
CA LEU A 140 -8.72 -2.73 6.36
C LEU A 140 -10.10 -3.12 5.78
N GLY A 141 -10.50 -2.50 4.66
CA GLY A 141 -11.74 -2.82 3.96
C GLY A 141 -11.78 -4.27 3.51
N GLN A 142 -10.69 -4.77 2.90
CA GLN A 142 -10.59 -6.17 2.48
C GLN A 142 -10.78 -7.15 3.65
N LEU A 143 -10.19 -6.83 4.80
CA LEU A 143 -10.24 -7.68 6.00
C LEU A 143 -11.63 -7.72 6.64
N LEU A 144 -12.31 -6.56 6.69
CA LEU A 144 -13.59 -6.39 7.38
C LEU A 144 -14.80 -6.76 6.50
N GLU A 145 -14.78 -6.38 5.22
CA GLU A 145 -15.93 -6.49 4.32
C GLU A 145 -15.91 -7.77 3.48
N ARG A 146 -14.73 -8.34 3.22
CA ARG A 146 -14.54 -9.55 2.39
C ARG A 146 -15.39 -9.53 1.11
N PRO A 147 -15.14 -8.56 0.21
CA PRO A 147 -15.97 -8.37 -0.98
C PRO A 147 -16.00 -9.63 -1.85
N VAL A 148 -17.20 -10.08 -2.19
CA VAL A 148 -17.41 -11.30 -3.01
C VAL A 148 -16.90 -11.05 -4.42
N GLY A 149 -16.06 -11.96 -4.94
CA GLY A 149 -15.54 -11.91 -6.32
C GLY A 149 -14.33 -10.99 -6.51
N LEU A 150 -13.80 -10.39 -5.45
CA LEU A 150 -12.56 -9.60 -5.49
C LEU A 150 -11.42 -10.41 -4.87
N ASP A 151 -10.49 -10.87 -5.71
CA ASP A 151 -9.27 -11.50 -5.22
C ASP A 151 -8.20 -10.47 -4.80
N ALA A 152 -7.22 -10.94 -4.03
CA ALA A 152 -6.18 -10.08 -3.49
C ALA A 152 -5.25 -9.50 -4.58
N GLU A 153 -5.12 -10.18 -5.72
CA GLU A 153 -4.26 -9.73 -6.81
C GLU A 153 -4.90 -8.56 -7.56
N THR A 154 -6.18 -8.65 -7.87
CA THR A 154 -7.00 -7.59 -8.47
C THR A 154 -6.95 -6.35 -7.60
N LEU A 155 -7.19 -6.49 -6.29
CA LEU A 155 -7.15 -5.36 -5.36
C LEU A 155 -5.74 -4.76 -5.27
N THR A 156 -4.70 -5.60 -5.27
CA THR A 156 -3.31 -5.13 -5.31
C THR A 156 -3.05 -4.29 -6.56
N ASN A 157 -3.51 -4.74 -7.73
CA ASN A 157 -3.31 -4.02 -8.98
C ASN A 157 -4.03 -2.66 -8.97
N GLU A 158 -5.25 -2.58 -8.44
CA GLU A 158 -5.99 -1.32 -8.29
C GLU A 158 -5.26 -0.33 -7.35
N VAL A 159 -4.74 -0.80 -6.23
CA VAL A 159 -3.96 0.03 -5.30
C VAL A 159 -2.66 0.52 -5.94
N VAL A 160 -1.95 -0.35 -6.66
CA VAL A 160 -0.75 0.04 -7.40
C VAL A 160 -1.09 1.11 -8.42
N ASP A 161 -2.16 0.95 -9.20
CA ASP A 161 -2.53 1.94 -10.21
C ASP A 161 -2.95 3.28 -9.61
N LEU A 162 -3.71 3.26 -8.51
CA LEU A 162 -4.06 4.45 -7.73
C LEU A 162 -2.82 5.22 -7.29
N ILE A 163 -1.84 4.52 -6.68
CA ILE A 163 -0.60 5.13 -6.20
C ILE A 163 0.22 5.68 -7.36
N MET A 164 0.35 4.93 -8.46
CA MET A 164 1.11 5.35 -9.63
C MET A 164 0.55 6.62 -10.25
N ARG A 165 -0.77 6.69 -10.49
CA ARG A 165 -1.43 7.89 -11.03
C ARG A 165 -1.41 9.07 -10.07
N TYR A 166 -1.40 8.79 -8.77
CA TYR A 166 -1.29 9.84 -7.76
C TYR A 166 0.11 10.44 -7.69
N LEU A 167 1.17 9.62 -7.76
CA LEU A 167 2.54 10.03 -7.47
C LEU A 167 3.38 10.36 -8.68
N VAL A 168 3.34 9.55 -9.73
CA VAL A 168 4.32 9.63 -10.81
C VAL A 168 3.79 10.60 -11.86
N GLU A 169 4.66 11.50 -12.34
CA GLU A 169 4.31 12.30 -13.50
C GLU A 169 4.06 11.38 -14.69
N ASP A 170 2.99 11.62 -15.44
CA ASP A 170 2.85 10.95 -16.72
C ASP A 170 4.07 11.39 -17.54
N ALA A 171 4.85 10.43 -18.04
CA ALA A 171 5.90 10.77 -19.00
C ALA A 171 5.22 11.63 -20.06
N VAL A 172 5.66 12.88 -20.21
CA VAL A 172 5.18 13.75 -21.26
C VAL A 172 5.52 13.03 -22.55
N ILE A 173 4.57 12.26 -23.07
CA ILE A 173 4.57 11.88 -24.47
C ILE A 173 4.29 13.21 -25.14
N GLU A 174 5.33 13.96 -25.50
CA GLU A 174 5.16 15.06 -26.43
C GLU A 174 4.36 14.46 -27.60
N PRO A 175 3.17 15.01 -27.91
CA PRO A 175 2.43 14.51 -29.05
C PRO A 175 3.37 14.64 -30.24
N ALA A 176 3.66 13.49 -30.88
CA ALA A 176 4.49 13.46 -32.09
C ALA A 176 4.04 14.62 -32.98
N PRO A 177 4.98 15.45 -33.49
CA PRO A 177 4.62 16.67 -34.21
C PRO A 177 3.61 16.26 -35.26
N VAL A 178 2.41 16.84 -35.18
CA VAL A 178 1.32 16.58 -36.12
C VAL A 178 1.85 16.97 -37.48
N ALA A 179 2.45 16.00 -38.18
CA ALA A 179 3.01 16.18 -39.49
C ALA A 179 1.89 16.75 -40.34
N ALA A 180 2.19 17.88 -40.96
CA ALA A 180 1.23 18.78 -41.61
C ALA A 180 0.41 18.06 -42.70
N ALA A 181 -0.64 17.34 -42.31
CA ALA A 181 -1.63 16.75 -43.20
C ALA A 181 -2.64 17.78 -43.74
N LYS A 182 -2.27 19.07 -43.73
CA LYS A 182 -3.09 20.18 -44.24
C LYS A 182 -2.64 20.76 -45.59
N VAL A 183 -1.67 20.14 -46.29
CA VAL A 183 -1.27 20.64 -47.63
C VAL A 183 -1.90 19.86 -48.79
N THR A 184 -2.32 18.60 -48.63
CA THR A 184 -2.82 17.80 -49.77
C THR A 184 -4.30 17.99 -50.11
N ARG A 185 -5.14 18.59 -49.24
CA ARG A 185 -6.55 18.87 -49.58
C ARG A 185 -6.78 20.13 -50.42
N LYS A 186 -5.78 21.01 -50.60
CA LYS A 186 -5.93 22.23 -51.43
C LYS A 186 -5.56 22.01 -52.91
N ALA A 187 -4.84 20.93 -53.24
CA ALA A 187 -4.50 20.59 -54.63
C ALA A 187 -5.64 19.88 -55.37
N ALA A 188 -6.41 19.02 -54.71
CA ALA A 188 -7.50 18.27 -55.34
C ALA A 188 -8.74 19.11 -55.70
N LYS A 189 -8.93 20.29 -55.10
CA LYS A 189 -10.08 21.18 -55.39
C LYS A 189 -9.79 22.19 -56.51
N LYS A 190 -8.54 22.31 -56.98
CA LYS A 190 -8.14 23.28 -58.02
C LYS A 190 -8.06 22.68 -59.43
N THR A 191 -7.96 21.35 -59.55
CA THR A 191 -7.99 20.63 -60.85
C THR A 191 -9.40 20.32 -61.35
N ALA A 192 -10.44 20.34 -60.50
CA ALA A 192 -11.82 20.12 -60.92
C ALA A 192 -12.55 21.37 -61.48
N LYS A 193 -11.87 22.52 -61.63
CA LYS A 193 -12.49 23.81 -62.03
C LYS A 193 -11.92 24.47 -63.31
N LYS A 194 -11.09 23.76 -64.08
CA LYS A 194 -10.64 24.12 -65.44
C LYS A 194 -10.69 22.80 -66.22
N LYS A 195 -11.52 22.54 -67.24
CA LYS A 195 -11.98 23.27 -68.43
C LYS A 195 -12.86 22.22 -69.21
N PRO A 196 -13.50 22.51 -70.37
CA PRO A 196 -14.53 23.52 -70.67
C PRO A 196 -15.73 22.91 -71.45
N SER A 197 -16.68 23.78 -71.81
CA SER A 197 -17.50 23.64 -73.04
C SER A 197 -16.67 23.89 -74.30
#